data_AF-A0A968I7C9-F1
#
_entry.id   AF-A0A968I7C9-F1
#
_cell.length_a   1.000
_cell.length_b   1.000
_cell.length_c   1.000
_cell.angle_alpha   90.00
_cell.angle_beta   90.00
_cell.angle_gamma   90.00
#
_symmetry.space_group_name_H-M   'P 1'
#
loop_
_entity.id
_entity.type
_entity.pdbx_description
1 polymer ?
#
loop_
_entity_poly.entity_id
_entity_poly.type
_entity_poly.pdbx_seq_one_letter_code
_entity_poly.pdbx_strand_id
1 'polypeptide(L)'
;MSSPDDFNALLKPRVPVPVTPRGFAELERYSSVKRFWDWLEGVHKHGFSVRVPKRVPPEQCRREILGVSRDGAGGLLDVASLLELLGKDETAILEAFNLEPEALRAVNDLLEGDRSGVVALLNRDYRLVFELQLCFTARRELMLKADARFEAFEDRAPVFPTSWDLKPVRWRRDDYRQLLDRAASGLL
;
A
#
# COMPACT_ATOMS: atom_id res chain seq x y z
N MET A 1 -1.89 27.03 -13.40
CA MET A 1 -1.72 26.13 -14.57
C MET A 1 -0.26 25.72 -14.58
N SER A 2 0.04 24.44 -14.35
CA SER A 2 1.43 23.95 -14.42
C SER A 2 1.95 24.05 -15.85
N SER A 3 3.24 24.33 -16.04
CA SER A 3 3.85 24.40 -17.36
C SER A 3 3.73 23.05 -18.09
N PRO A 4 3.62 23.00 -19.44
CA PRO A 4 3.76 21.77 -20.20
C PRO A 4 5.04 20.97 -19.86
N ASP A 5 6.10 21.68 -19.47
CA ASP A 5 7.35 21.07 -19.03
C ASP A 5 7.22 20.40 -17.67
N ASP A 6 6.44 20.96 -16.75
CA ASP A 6 6.16 20.35 -15.45
C ASP A 6 5.35 19.05 -15.61
N PHE A 7 4.40 19.04 -16.55
CA PHE A 7 3.62 17.85 -16.88
C PHE A 7 4.50 16.74 -17.46
N ASN A 8 5.39 17.06 -18.40
CA ASN A 8 6.33 16.09 -18.97
C ASN A 8 7.33 15.60 -17.92
N ALA A 9 7.87 16.51 -17.12
CA ALA A 9 8.77 16.19 -16.02
C ALA A 9 8.09 15.37 -14.93
N LEU A 10 6.76 15.38 -14.79
CA LEU A 10 6.04 14.56 -13.81
C LEU A 10 5.53 13.24 -14.39
N LEU A 11 4.77 13.24 -15.48
CA LEU A 11 4.09 12.04 -15.96
C LEU A 11 4.79 11.34 -17.12
N LYS A 12 5.72 12.04 -17.80
CA LYS A 12 6.48 11.51 -18.94
C LYS A 12 8.01 11.67 -18.79
N PRO A 13 8.62 11.23 -17.67
CA PRO A 13 10.08 11.21 -17.58
C PRO A 13 10.66 10.33 -18.68
N ARG A 14 11.85 10.72 -19.15
CA ARG A 14 12.48 10.09 -20.33
C ARG A 14 13.79 9.41 -20.02
N VAL A 15 14.40 9.67 -18.86
CA VAL A 15 15.71 9.12 -18.48
C VAL A 15 15.48 7.86 -17.63
N PRO A 16 15.76 6.65 -18.13
CA PRO A 16 15.65 5.44 -17.32
C PRO A 16 16.59 5.50 -16.11
N VAL A 17 16.18 4.87 -15.01
CA VAL A 17 17.03 4.78 -13.83
C VAL A 17 18.24 3.88 -14.14
N PRO A 18 19.48 4.32 -13.89
CA PRO A 18 20.68 3.60 -14.34
C PRO A 18 20.86 2.25 -13.65
N VAL A 19 20.49 2.15 -12.37
CA VAL A 19 20.60 0.94 -11.55
C VAL A 19 19.33 0.75 -10.73
N THR A 20 18.91 -0.50 -10.56
CA THR A 20 17.77 -0.86 -9.72
C THR A 20 17.94 -0.31 -8.29
N PRO A 21 17.03 0.54 -7.81
CA PRO A 21 17.11 1.05 -6.45
C PRO A 21 16.84 -0.07 -5.42
N ARG A 22 17.47 0.06 -4.24
CA ARG A 22 17.29 -0.91 -3.14
C ARG A 22 15.82 -1.02 -2.72
N GLY A 23 15.36 -2.25 -2.49
CA GLY A 23 14.01 -2.54 -1.98
C GLY A 23 12.93 -2.57 -3.06
N PHE A 24 13.28 -2.38 -4.33
CA PHE A 24 12.34 -2.54 -5.44
C PHE A 24 12.28 -4.01 -5.87
N ALA A 25 11.07 -4.50 -6.11
CA ALA A 25 10.80 -5.78 -6.73
C ALA A 25 10.53 -5.62 -8.23
N GLU A 26 10.97 -6.57 -9.04
CA GLU A 26 10.66 -6.59 -10.47
C GLU A 26 9.17 -6.88 -10.66
N LEU A 27 8.47 -6.01 -11.38
CA LEU A 27 7.12 -6.26 -11.89
C LEU A 27 7.18 -6.94 -13.24
N GLU A 28 7.97 -6.37 -14.17
CA GLU A 28 8.07 -6.85 -15.54
C GLU A 28 9.47 -6.65 -16.11
N ARG A 29 9.93 -7.64 -16.86
CA ARG A 29 11.19 -7.59 -17.61
C ARG A 29 10.93 -7.31 -19.09
N TYR A 30 11.86 -6.61 -19.75
CA TYR A 30 11.73 -6.20 -21.16
C TYR A 30 10.50 -5.35 -21.46
N SER A 31 10.04 -4.60 -20.46
CA SER A 31 8.88 -3.74 -20.63
C SER A 31 9.21 -2.51 -21.50
N SER A 32 8.17 -1.73 -21.78
CA SER A 32 8.29 -0.45 -22.46
C SER A 32 8.15 0.69 -21.46
N VAL A 33 8.89 1.78 -21.69
CA VAL A 33 8.69 3.02 -20.94
C VAL A 33 7.28 3.57 -21.12
N LYS A 34 6.60 3.21 -22.22
CA LYS A 34 5.19 3.53 -22.43
C LYS A 34 4.30 2.94 -21.33
N ARG A 35 4.48 1.67 -20.95
CA ARG A 35 3.69 1.07 -19.86
C ARG A 35 3.88 1.80 -18.54
N PHE A 36 5.10 2.25 -18.25
CA PHE A 36 5.37 3.11 -17.10
C PHE A 36 4.54 4.40 -17.16
N TRP A 37 4.54 5.09 -18.31
CA TRP A 37 3.75 6.31 -18.49
C TRP A 37 2.25 6.06 -18.41
N ASP A 38 1.74 4.99 -19.04
CA ASP A 38 0.32 4.64 -19.04
C ASP A 38 -0.20 4.46 -17.60
N TRP A 39 0.59 3.81 -16.72
CA TRP A 39 0.25 3.73 -15.30
C TRP A 39 0.27 5.09 -14.61
N LEU A 40 1.31 5.92 -14.82
CA LEU A 40 1.38 7.25 -14.18
C LEU A 40 0.23 8.16 -14.61
N GLU A 41 -0.07 8.20 -15.90
CA GLU A 41 -1.18 8.97 -16.45
C GLU A 41 -2.51 8.47 -15.92
N GLY A 42 -2.72 7.14 -15.91
CA GLY A 42 -3.95 6.53 -15.40
C GLY A 42 -4.19 6.87 -13.94
N VAL A 43 -3.19 6.61 -13.07
CA VAL A 43 -3.37 6.89 -11.64
C VAL A 43 -3.56 8.39 -11.37
N HIS A 44 -2.82 9.26 -12.08
CA HIS A 44 -3.00 10.71 -11.94
C HIS A 44 -4.41 11.14 -12.38
N LYS A 45 -4.90 10.64 -13.51
CA LYS A 45 -6.23 10.92 -14.04
C LYS A 45 -7.34 10.50 -13.06
N HIS A 46 -7.13 9.44 -12.32
CA HIS A 46 -8.08 8.92 -11.33
C HIS A 46 -7.89 9.52 -9.92
N GLY A 47 -7.14 10.62 -9.80
CA GLY A 47 -7.07 11.42 -8.58
C GLY A 47 -5.98 11.00 -7.59
N PHE A 48 -5.15 10.00 -7.93
CA PHE A 48 -4.00 9.64 -7.11
C PHE A 48 -2.87 10.66 -7.27
N SER A 49 -2.18 10.94 -6.17
CA SER A 49 -1.08 11.90 -6.18
C SER A 49 0.19 11.24 -6.71
N VAL A 50 0.64 11.68 -7.89
CA VAL A 50 1.93 11.29 -8.46
C VAL A 50 2.95 12.39 -8.15
N ARG A 51 4.11 12.03 -7.58
CA ARG A 51 5.20 12.98 -7.30
C ARG A 51 6.58 12.42 -7.59
N VAL A 52 7.54 13.32 -7.73
CA VAL A 52 8.96 12.96 -7.82
C VAL A 52 9.47 12.67 -6.41
N PRO A 53 10.07 11.50 -6.14
CA PRO A 53 10.63 11.21 -4.82
C PRO A 53 11.74 12.20 -4.45
N LYS A 54 11.94 12.43 -3.15
CA LYS A 54 13.03 13.30 -2.68
C LYS A 54 14.38 12.82 -3.21
N ARG A 55 15.23 13.76 -3.62
CA ARG A 55 16.60 13.52 -4.13
C ARG A 55 16.64 12.68 -5.42
N VAL A 56 15.53 12.58 -6.15
CA VAL A 56 15.48 11.99 -7.49
C VAL A 56 15.31 13.11 -8.51
N PRO A 57 16.14 13.17 -9.57
CA PRO A 57 15.94 14.13 -10.64
C PRO A 57 14.60 13.93 -11.35
N PRO A 58 13.83 14.99 -11.66
CA PRO A 58 12.49 14.87 -12.24
C PRO A 58 12.47 14.15 -13.59
N GLU A 59 13.53 14.27 -14.39
CA GLU A 59 13.67 13.60 -15.67
C GLU A 59 13.82 12.07 -15.57
N GLN A 60 14.18 11.54 -14.39
CA GLN A 60 14.33 10.11 -14.17
C GLN A 60 12.97 9.39 -14.09
N CYS A 61 12.88 8.20 -14.68
CA CYS A 61 11.69 7.36 -14.66
C CYS A 61 11.46 6.69 -13.29
N ARG A 62 11.24 7.50 -12.25
CA ARG A 62 10.93 7.04 -10.90
C ARG A 62 9.91 7.96 -10.24
N ARG A 63 8.76 7.42 -9.85
CA ARG A 63 7.66 8.17 -9.24
C ARG A 63 7.14 7.52 -8.00
N GLU A 64 6.66 8.37 -7.11
CA GLU A 64 5.89 7.97 -5.94
C GLU A 64 4.41 8.23 -6.23
N ILE A 65 3.56 7.27 -5.87
CA ILE A 65 2.12 7.29 -6.05
C ILE A 65 1.51 7.15 -4.66
N LEU A 66 0.67 8.12 -4.30
CA LEU A 66 0.02 8.22 -2.98
C LEU A 66 -1.49 8.29 -3.11
N GLY A 67 -2.17 7.98 -2.00
CA GLY A 67 -3.63 8.00 -1.91
C GLY A 67 -4.28 6.73 -2.46
N VAL A 68 -3.49 5.70 -2.78
CA VAL A 68 -4.02 4.39 -3.14
C VAL A 68 -4.48 3.72 -1.85
N SER A 69 -5.78 3.44 -1.74
CA SER A 69 -6.35 2.76 -0.58
C SER A 69 -7.42 1.76 -1.00
N ARG A 70 -7.64 0.75 -0.17
CA ARG A 70 -8.68 -0.26 -0.36
C ARG A 70 -9.49 -0.45 0.91
N ASP A 71 -10.79 -0.22 0.79
CA ASP A 71 -11.76 -0.51 1.84
C ASP A 71 -12.13 -1.99 1.84
N GLY A 72 -12.70 -2.49 2.94
CA GLY A 72 -13.09 -3.90 3.05
C GLY A 72 -11.90 -4.86 2.93
N ALA A 73 -10.71 -4.42 3.34
CA ALA A 73 -9.44 -5.14 3.20
C ALA A 73 -9.07 -5.98 4.43
N GLY A 74 -9.96 -6.16 5.41
CA GLY A 74 -9.69 -6.89 6.65
C GLY A 74 -9.28 -8.34 6.43
N GLY A 75 -9.76 -8.98 5.36
CA GLY A 75 -9.33 -10.33 4.97
C GLY A 75 -7.85 -10.43 4.57
N LEU A 76 -7.17 -9.30 4.41
CA LEU A 76 -5.74 -9.20 4.09
C LEU A 76 -4.88 -8.95 5.33
N LEU A 77 -5.41 -9.06 6.55
CA LEU A 77 -4.60 -9.00 7.77
C LEU A 77 -3.66 -10.21 7.87
N ASP A 78 -2.41 -9.97 8.21
CA ASP A 78 -1.49 -11.01 8.66
C ASP A 78 -1.82 -11.42 10.11
N VAL A 79 -2.66 -12.45 10.22
CA VAL A 79 -3.10 -13.01 11.50
C VAL A 79 -1.92 -13.48 12.35
N ALA A 80 -0.85 -14.01 11.75
CA ALA A 80 0.31 -14.47 12.52
C ALA A 80 1.00 -13.30 13.22
N SER A 81 1.19 -12.18 12.52
CA SER A 81 1.72 -10.94 13.11
C SER A 81 0.83 -10.39 14.23
N LEU A 82 -0.51 -10.45 14.08
CA LEU A 82 -1.43 -10.03 15.14
C LEU A 82 -1.35 -10.95 16.38
N LEU A 83 -1.31 -12.26 16.19
CA LEU A 83 -1.16 -13.23 17.27
C LEU A 83 0.19 -13.06 18.01
N GLU A 84 1.25 -12.67 17.29
CA GLU A 84 2.53 -12.34 17.93
C GLU A 84 2.44 -11.12 18.83
N LEU A 85 1.70 -10.07 18.43
CA LEU A 85 1.45 -8.89 19.28
C LEU A 85 0.72 -9.30 20.55
N LEU A 86 -0.30 -10.15 20.42
CA LEU A 86 -1.07 -10.67 21.55
C LEU A 86 -0.25 -11.58 22.48
N GLY A 87 0.74 -12.32 21.95
CA GLY A 87 1.46 -13.35 22.70
C GLY A 87 2.80 -12.93 23.32
N LYS A 88 3.37 -11.79 22.95
CA LYS A 88 4.76 -11.42 23.32
C LYS A 88 4.89 -10.27 24.31
N ASP A 89 3.85 -9.45 24.50
CA ASP A 89 3.96 -8.20 25.24
C ASP A 89 2.85 -8.08 26.29
N GLU A 90 3.22 -8.07 27.58
CA GLU A 90 2.28 -7.85 28.68
C GLU A 90 1.49 -6.55 28.51
N THR A 91 2.09 -5.53 27.90
CA THR A 91 1.43 -4.27 27.56
C THR A 91 0.38 -4.49 26.47
N ALA A 92 0.71 -5.23 25.41
CA ALA A 92 -0.24 -5.53 24.34
C ALA A 92 -1.39 -6.40 24.86
N ILE A 93 -1.13 -7.32 25.78
CA ILE A 93 -2.18 -8.09 26.46
C ILE A 93 -3.09 -7.18 27.28
N LEU A 94 -2.52 -6.28 28.10
CA LEU A 94 -3.31 -5.32 28.88
C LEU A 94 -4.12 -4.37 27.98
N GLU A 95 -3.55 -3.90 26.88
CA GLU A 95 -4.25 -3.10 25.87
C GLU A 95 -5.36 -3.90 25.18
N ALA A 96 -5.13 -5.19 24.89
CA ALA A 96 -6.17 -6.08 24.35
C ALA A 96 -7.36 -6.24 25.33
N PHE A 97 -7.10 -6.30 26.64
CA PHE A 97 -8.17 -6.32 27.64
C PHE A 97 -8.92 -4.99 27.78
N ASN A 98 -8.33 -3.88 27.31
CA ASN A 98 -8.97 -2.56 27.26
C ASN A 98 -9.75 -2.31 25.96
N LEU A 99 -9.79 -3.29 25.05
CA LEU A 99 -10.63 -3.23 23.86
C LEU A 99 -12.11 -3.12 24.22
N GLU A 100 -12.89 -2.53 23.31
CA GLU A 100 -14.34 -2.58 23.40
C GLU A 100 -14.85 -4.04 23.43
N PRO A 101 -16.01 -4.34 24.06
CA PRO A 101 -16.47 -5.72 24.23
C PRO A 101 -16.56 -6.55 22.94
N GLU A 102 -16.96 -5.91 21.83
CA GLU A 102 -17.04 -6.57 20.52
C GLU A 102 -15.65 -6.98 20.00
N ALA A 103 -14.66 -6.11 20.21
CA ALA A 103 -13.30 -6.31 19.75
C ALA A 103 -12.55 -7.34 20.60
N LEU A 104 -12.75 -7.32 21.92
CA LEU A 104 -12.27 -8.37 22.80
C LEU A 104 -12.85 -9.74 22.40
N ARG A 105 -14.15 -9.81 22.07
CA ARG A 105 -14.77 -11.05 21.58
C ARG A 105 -14.11 -11.53 20.28
N ALA A 106 -13.94 -10.63 19.31
CA ALA A 106 -13.29 -10.97 18.05
C ALA A 106 -11.85 -11.46 18.22
N VAL A 107 -11.10 -10.90 19.17
CA VAL A 107 -9.74 -11.37 19.52
C VAL A 107 -9.77 -12.74 20.18
N ASN A 108 -10.72 -13.02 21.08
CA ASN A 108 -10.86 -14.35 21.67
C ASN A 108 -11.25 -15.40 20.61
N ASP A 109 -12.21 -15.08 19.74
CA ASP A 109 -12.61 -15.93 18.63
C ASP A 109 -11.40 -16.22 17.70
N LEU A 110 -10.51 -15.23 17.49
CA LEU A 110 -9.27 -15.40 16.72
C LEU A 110 -8.32 -16.41 17.37
N LEU A 111 -8.18 -16.41 18.70
CA LEU A 111 -7.35 -17.37 19.43
C LEU A 111 -7.89 -18.80 19.30
N GLU A 112 -9.20 -18.95 19.09
CA GLU A 112 -9.86 -20.22 18.77
C GLU A 112 -9.79 -20.58 17.27
N GLY A 113 -9.23 -19.69 16.45
CA GLY A 113 -9.02 -19.88 15.01
C GLY A 113 -10.07 -19.24 14.11
N ASP A 114 -11.09 -18.58 14.66
CA ASP A 114 -12.09 -17.83 13.88
C ASP A 114 -11.68 -16.37 13.71
N ARG A 115 -11.25 -16.02 12.49
CA ARG A 115 -10.87 -14.65 12.13
C ARG A 115 -12.05 -13.76 11.68
N SER A 116 -13.27 -14.28 11.59
CA SER A 116 -14.40 -13.58 10.98
C SER A 116 -14.72 -12.25 11.67
N GLY A 117 -14.72 -12.22 13.01
CA GLY A 117 -14.93 -11.03 13.81
C GLY A 117 -13.87 -9.96 13.57
N VAL A 118 -12.58 -10.34 13.58
CA VAL A 118 -11.47 -9.41 13.32
C VAL A 118 -11.55 -8.82 11.92
N VAL A 119 -11.90 -9.65 10.92
CA VAL A 119 -12.10 -9.18 9.54
C VAL A 119 -13.26 -8.18 9.47
N ALA A 120 -14.37 -8.43 10.16
CA ALA A 120 -15.52 -7.52 10.18
C ALA A 120 -15.16 -6.18 10.80
N LEU A 121 -14.44 -6.17 11.93
CA LEU A 121 -13.97 -4.95 12.59
C LEU A 121 -13.01 -4.15 11.71
N LEU A 122 -12.04 -4.81 11.06
CA LEU A 122 -11.13 -4.13 10.14
C LEU A 122 -11.86 -3.54 8.93
N ASN A 123 -12.83 -4.27 8.36
CA ASN A 123 -13.64 -3.76 7.25
C ASN A 123 -14.50 -2.55 7.67
N ARG A 124 -14.92 -2.52 8.94
CA ARG A 124 -15.71 -1.43 9.49
C ARG A 124 -14.83 -0.21 9.77
N ASP A 125 -13.70 -0.35 10.43
CA ASP A 125 -13.01 0.80 11.03
C ASP A 125 -11.68 1.18 10.36
N TYR A 126 -11.21 0.36 9.42
CA TYR A 126 -9.91 0.54 8.78
C TYR A 126 -9.98 0.44 7.25
N ARG A 127 -9.00 1.07 6.61
CA ARG A 127 -8.68 0.92 5.19
C ARG A 127 -7.23 0.46 5.04
N LEU A 128 -6.95 -0.30 3.99
CA LEU A 128 -5.58 -0.66 3.65
C LEU A 128 -5.00 0.42 2.72
N VAL A 129 -3.99 1.14 3.18
CA VAL A 129 -3.35 2.23 2.43
C VAL A 129 -2.02 1.74 1.85
N PHE A 130 -1.72 2.18 0.63
CA PHE A 130 -0.51 1.83 -0.11
C PHE A 130 0.30 3.08 -0.45
N GLU A 131 1.58 3.02 -0.13
CA GLU A 131 2.60 3.93 -0.64
C GLU A 131 3.42 3.20 -1.70
N LEU A 132 3.31 3.64 -2.95
CA LEU A 132 3.92 2.96 -4.08
C LEU A 132 5.03 3.83 -4.67
N GLN A 133 6.16 3.21 -5.02
CA GLN A 133 7.17 3.82 -5.87
C GLN A 133 7.40 2.97 -7.10
N LEU A 134 7.08 3.53 -8.26
CA LEU A 134 7.27 2.90 -9.56
C LEU A 134 8.56 3.39 -10.20
N CYS A 135 9.30 2.50 -10.86
CA CYS A 135 10.56 2.81 -11.52
C CYS A 135 10.69 2.06 -12.84
N PHE A 136 11.27 2.70 -13.86
CA PHE A 136 11.70 2.05 -15.10
C PHE A 136 13.22 2.17 -15.26
N THR A 137 13.92 1.05 -15.40
CA THR A 137 15.39 0.99 -15.41
C THR A 137 15.98 1.01 -16.83
N ALA A 138 17.27 1.32 -16.94
CA ALA A 138 18.03 1.23 -18.19
C ALA A 138 18.07 -0.19 -18.78
N ARG A 139 17.81 -1.22 -17.95
CA ARG A 139 17.67 -2.63 -18.38
C ARG A 139 16.27 -2.97 -18.91
N ARG A 140 15.40 -1.97 -19.08
CA ARG A 140 14.00 -2.12 -19.51
C ARG A 140 13.17 -2.94 -18.54
N GLU A 141 13.40 -2.75 -17.25
CA GLU A 141 12.65 -3.41 -16.18
C GLU A 141 11.68 -2.41 -15.55
N LEU A 142 10.42 -2.83 -15.35
CA LEU A 142 9.48 -2.15 -14.48
C LEU A 142 9.66 -2.69 -13.07
N MET A 143 9.87 -1.78 -12.14
CA MET A 143 10.21 -2.07 -10.77
C MET A 143 9.23 -1.35 -9.84
N LEU A 144 8.87 -1.97 -8.73
CA LEU A 144 7.99 -1.41 -7.72
C LEU A 144 8.55 -1.59 -6.32
N LYS A 145 8.56 -0.52 -5.53
CA LYS A 145 8.59 -0.61 -4.07
C LYS A 145 7.18 -0.30 -3.58
N ALA A 146 6.66 -1.11 -2.68
CA ALA A 146 5.35 -0.91 -2.10
C ALA A 146 5.44 -1.11 -0.60
N ASP A 147 4.85 -0.18 0.14
CA ASP A 147 4.61 -0.29 1.56
C ASP A 147 3.08 -0.24 1.75
N ALA A 148 2.55 -1.12 2.59
CA ALA A 148 1.11 -1.22 2.83
C ALA A 148 0.85 -1.32 4.34
N ARG A 149 -0.17 -0.61 4.82
CA ARG A 149 -0.55 -0.59 6.24
C ARG A 149 -2.04 -0.38 6.42
N PHE A 150 -2.61 -0.92 7.49
CA PHE A 150 -3.96 -0.56 7.89
C PHE A 150 -3.95 0.82 8.55
N GLU A 151 -4.87 1.67 8.14
CA GLU A 151 -5.13 2.97 8.76
C GLU A 151 -6.58 3.03 9.18
N ALA A 152 -6.85 3.50 10.40
CA ALA A 152 -8.21 3.78 10.83
C ALA A 152 -8.80 4.92 9.98
N PHE A 153 -10.11 4.89 9.75
CA PHE A 153 -10.78 6.03 9.13
C PHE A 153 -10.70 7.27 10.04
N GLU A 154 -10.53 8.45 9.46
CA GLU A 154 -10.38 9.71 10.20
C GLU A 154 -11.59 10.07 11.07
N ASP A 155 -12.77 9.58 10.69
CA ASP A 155 -14.05 9.81 11.36
C ASP A 155 -14.41 8.72 12.38
N ARG A 156 -13.52 7.75 12.64
CA ARG A 156 -13.80 6.58 13.49
C ARG A 156 -12.74 6.40 14.55
N ALA A 157 -13.18 6.02 15.75
CA ALA A 157 -12.26 5.59 16.79
C ALA A 157 -11.64 4.25 16.38
N PRO A 158 -10.30 4.12 16.42
CA PRO A 158 -9.66 2.86 16.12
C PRO A 158 -10.05 1.82 17.17
N VAL A 159 -10.57 0.69 16.70
CA VAL A 159 -10.96 -0.42 17.57
C VAL A 159 -9.75 -1.10 18.19
N PHE A 160 -8.67 -1.26 17.44
CA PHE A 160 -7.41 -1.78 17.94
C PHE A 160 -6.53 -0.63 18.48
N PRO A 161 -5.65 -0.89 19.46
CA PRO A 161 -4.72 0.11 19.96
C PRO A 161 -3.91 0.74 18.82
N THR A 162 -3.74 2.06 18.86
CA THR A 162 -2.98 2.79 17.83
C THR A 162 -1.48 2.48 17.84
N SER A 163 -1.00 1.90 18.94
CA SER A 163 0.35 1.36 19.11
C SER A 163 0.59 0.10 18.27
N TRP A 164 -0.48 -0.61 17.86
CA TRP A 164 -0.35 -1.86 17.13
C TRP A 164 -0.09 -1.60 15.64
N ASP A 165 1.04 -2.11 15.16
CA ASP A 165 1.37 -2.16 13.74
C ASP A 165 0.61 -3.32 13.07
N LEU A 166 -0.63 -3.07 12.68
CA LEU A 166 -1.48 -4.03 11.98
C LEU A 166 -0.93 -4.27 10.57
N LYS A 167 -0.27 -5.41 10.40
CA LYS A 167 0.39 -5.75 9.13
C LYS A 167 -0.55 -6.44 8.16
N PRO A 168 -0.58 -6.02 6.89
CA PRO A 168 -1.21 -6.83 5.86
C PRO A 168 -0.38 -8.09 5.56
N VAL A 169 -1.03 -9.11 5.02
CA VAL A 169 -0.37 -10.29 4.44
C VAL A 169 0.65 -9.84 3.40
N ARG A 170 1.70 -10.64 3.20
CA ARG A 170 2.69 -10.33 2.18
C ARG A 170 2.10 -10.46 0.77
N TRP A 171 2.01 -9.34 0.06
CA TRP A 171 1.59 -9.30 -1.33
C TRP A 171 2.67 -9.85 -2.26
N ARG A 172 2.23 -10.56 -3.30
CA ARG A 172 3.09 -11.02 -4.38
C ARG A 172 3.17 -9.94 -5.45
N ARG A 173 4.16 -10.09 -6.34
CA ARG A 173 4.36 -9.22 -7.49
C ARG A 173 3.06 -9.01 -8.29
N ASP A 174 2.34 -10.09 -8.58
CA ASP A 174 1.17 -10.04 -9.43
C ASP A 174 -0.02 -9.33 -8.75
N ASP A 175 -0.11 -9.40 -7.42
CA ASP A 175 -1.13 -8.68 -6.65
C ASP A 175 -0.90 -7.16 -6.77
N TYR A 176 0.34 -6.71 -6.63
CA TYR A 176 0.70 -5.31 -6.81
C TYR A 176 0.50 -4.82 -8.25
N ARG A 177 0.77 -5.67 -9.24
CA ARG A 177 0.49 -5.33 -10.64
C ARG A 177 -1.01 -5.14 -10.86
N GLN A 178 -1.84 -6.04 -10.35
CA GLN A 178 -3.30 -5.91 -10.43
C GLN A 178 -3.79 -4.65 -9.72
N LEU A 179 -3.22 -4.31 -8.55
CA LEU A 179 -3.53 -3.07 -7.83
C LEU A 179 -3.28 -1.84 -8.71
N LEU A 180 -2.10 -1.77 -9.34
CA LEU A 180 -1.73 -0.68 -10.24
C LEU A 180 -2.62 -0.62 -11.48
N ASP A 181 -2.90 -1.76 -12.12
CA ASP A 181 -3.78 -1.82 -13.29
C ASP A 181 -5.20 -1.33 -12.94
N ARG A 182 -5.73 -1.71 -11.77
CA ARG A 182 -7.04 -1.25 -11.28
C ARG A 182 -7.03 0.23 -10.92
N ALA A 183 -6.01 0.71 -10.22
CA ALA A 183 -5.85 2.13 -9.91
C ALA A 183 -5.77 2.97 -11.18
N ALA A 184 -4.98 2.54 -12.17
CA ALA A 184 -4.81 3.25 -13.43
C ALA A 184 -6.05 3.22 -14.34
N SER A 185 -6.97 2.28 -14.12
CA SER A 185 -8.24 2.16 -14.86
C SER A 185 -9.45 2.72 -14.10
N GLY A 186 -9.26 3.23 -12.87
CA GLY A 186 -10.34 3.76 -12.05
C GLY A 186 -11.29 2.69 -11.50
N LEU A 187 -10.80 1.45 -11.33
CA LEU A 187 -11.55 0.30 -10.81
C LEU A 187 -11.20 -0.05 -9.35
N LEU A 188 -10.50 0.85 -8.65
CA LEU A 188 -10.09 0.66 -7.26
C LEU A 188 -11.23 1.05 -6.30
#